data_AF-A0A929IK07-F1
#
_entry.id   AF-A0A929IK07-F1
#
_cell.length_a   1.000
_cell.length_b   1.000
_cell.length_c   1.000
_cell.angle_alpha   90.00
_cell.angle_beta   90.00
_cell.angle_gamma   90.00
#
_symmetry.space_group_name_H-M   'P 1'
#
loop_
_entity.id
_entity.type
_entity.pdbx_description
1 polymer ?
#
loop_
_entity_poly.entity_id
_entity_poly.type
_entity_poly.pdbx_seq_one_letter_code
_entity_poly.pdbx_strand_id
1 'polypeptide(L)' 'MTRGQRIALLWGLTALAGAAVFLLAPPIPQDRAYHLLADGRGWLGIPRFGDVMSNLPFTLVGIAGLG' A
#
# COMPACT_ATOMS: atom_id res chain seq x y z
N MET A 1 17.97 -28.00 -3.79
CA MET A 1 17.42 -26.79 -3.13
C MET A 1 16.20 -27.15 -2.31
N THR A 2 16.19 -26.86 -1.02
CA THR A 2 15.05 -27.05 -0.13
C THR A 2 13.95 -26.02 -0.40
N ARG A 3 12.71 -26.26 0.08
CA ARG A 3 11.61 -25.29 -0.01
C ARG A 3 11.98 -23.93 0.60
N GLY A 4 12.67 -23.94 1.74
CA GLY A 4 13.16 -22.72 2.40
C GLY A 4 14.17 -21.95 1.56
N GLN A 5 15.10 -22.64 0.90
CA GLN A 5 16.07 -22.00 -0.01
C GLN A 5 15.39 -21.39 -1.23
N ARG A 6 14.36 -22.03 -1.79
CA ARG A 6 13.58 -21.47 -2.90
C ARG A 6 12.83 -20.21 -2.48
N ILE A 7 12.19 -20.22 -1.31
CA ILE A 7 11.47 -19.06 -0.77
C ILE A 7 12.44 -17.90 -0.50
N ALA A 8 13.59 -18.17 0.14
CA ALA A 8 14.60 -17.15 0.42
C ALA A 8 15.16 -16.54 -0.88
N LEU A 9 15.39 -17.38 -1.91
CA LEU A 9 15.83 -16.90 -3.21
C LEU A 9 14.77 -15.99 -3.87
N LEU A 10 13.49 -16.37 -3.84
CA LEU A 10 12.41 -15.55 -4.40
C LEU A 10 12.31 -14.19 -3.70
N TRP A 11 12.39 -14.16 -2.37
CA TRP A 11 12.41 -12.91 -1.61
C TRP A 11 13.63 -12.05 -1.94
N GLY A 12 14.82 -12.66 -1.98
CA GLY A 12 16.06 -11.97 -2.32
C GLY A 12 16.02 -11.36 -3.72
N LEU A 13 15.56 -12.12 -4.71
CA LEU A 13 15.41 -11.63 -6.09
C LEU A 13 14.37 -10.50 -6.19
N THR A 14 13.24 -10.63 -5.50
CA THR A 14 12.19 -9.59 -5.49
C THR A 14 12.70 -8.30 -4.86
N ALA A 15 13.37 -8.39 -3.71
CA ALA A 15 13.94 -7.24 -3.02
C ALA A 15 15.04 -6.57 -3.87
N LEU A 16 15.92 -7.37 -4.48
CA LEU A 16 16.99 -6.86 -5.35
C LEU A 16 16.42 -6.16 -6.58
N ALA A 17 15.41 -6.73 -7.23
CA ALA A 17 14.74 -6.10 -8.37
C ALA A 17 14.04 -4.80 -7.97
N GLY A 18 13.33 -4.78 -6.83
CA GLY A 18 12.70 -3.58 -6.31
C GLY A 18 13.71 -2.48 -5.98
N ALA A 19 14.84 -2.83 -5.36
CA ALA A 19 15.93 -1.90 -5.07
C ALA A 19 16.58 -1.37 -6.35
N ALA A 20 16.79 -2.22 -7.35
CA ALA A 20 17.33 -1.81 -8.65
C ALA A 20 16.41 -0.81 -9.35
N VAL A 21 15.09 -1.07 -9.37
CA VAL A 21 14.11 -0.12 -9.92
C VAL A 21 14.14 1.20 -9.14
N PHE A 22 14.11 1.14 -7.82
CA PHE A 22 14.09 2.35 -6.98
C PHE A 22 15.35 3.23 -7.16
N LEU A 23 16.52 2.61 -7.27
CA LEU A 23 17.80 3.33 -7.34
C LEU A 23 18.19 3.76 -8.75
N LEU A 24 17.79 3.00 -9.78
CA LEU A 24 18.30 3.17 -11.14
C LEU A 24 17.24 3.68 -12.11
N ALA A 25 15.95 3.45 -11.86
CA ALA A 25 14.93 3.96 -12.76
C ALA A 25 14.76 5.47 -12.58
N PRO A 26 14.52 6.23 -13.66
CA PRO A 26 14.12 7.62 -13.52
C PRO A 26 12.80 7.70 -12.73
N PRO A 27 12.56 8.80 -11.97
CA PRO A 27 11.29 9.01 -11.30
C PRO A 27 10.14 8.90 -12.30
N ILE A 28 9.13 8.10 -11.97
CA ILE A 28 7.91 8.01 -12.78
C ILE A 28 7.14 9.32 -12.59
N PRO A 29 6.92 10.11 -13.66
CA PRO A 29 6.19 11.36 -13.55
C PRO A 29 4.74 11.07 -13.17
N GLN A 30 4.30 11.62 -12.05
CA GLN A 30 2.92 11.48 -11.59
C GLN A 30 2.08 12.64 -12.13
N ASP A 31 0.93 12.33 -12.72
CA ASP A 31 -0.04 13.36 -13.11
C ASP A 31 -0.47 14.14 -11.86
N ARG A 32 -0.53 15.47 -11.96
CA ARG A 32 -1.02 16.33 -10.86
C ARG A 32 -2.48 16.02 -10.51
N ALA A 33 -3.26 15.55 -11.48
CA ALA A 33 -4.63 15.07 -11.27
C ALA A 33 -4.70 13.87 -10.32
N TYR A 34 -3.58 13.18 -10.04
CA TYR A 34 -3.51 12.13 -9.03
C TYR A 34 -4.02 12.60 -7.66
N HIS A 35 -3.81 13.87 -7.30
CA HIS A 35 -4.32 14.40 -6.02
C HIS A 35 -5.85 14.47 -5.95
N LEU A 36 -6.54 14.41 -7.10
CA LEU A 36 -8.01 14.41 -7.16
C LEU A 36 -8.60 13.04 -6.78
N LEU A 37 -7.77 12.00 -6.62
CA LEU A 37 -8.19 10.71 -6.08
C LEU A 37 -8.58 10.77 -4.60
N ALA A 38 -7.99 11.72 -3.85
CA ALA A 38 -8.31 11.89 -2.43
C ALA A 38 -9.74 12.43 -2.28
N ASP A 39 -10.49 11.89 -1.33
CA ASP A 39 -11.85 12.36 -1.08
C ASP A 39 -11.84 13.83 -0.63
N GLY A 40 -12.42 14.72 -1.44
CA GLY A 40 -12.50 16.15 -1.11
C GLY A 40 -13.60 16.50 -0.09
N ARG A 41 -14.46 15.55 0.28
CA ARG A 41 -15.63 15.80 1.15
C ARG A 41 -15.23 15.75 2.63
N GLY A 42 -15.69 16.75 3.38
CA GLY A 42 -15.60 16.78 4.84
C GLY A 42 -16.98 16.62 5.45
N TRP A 43 -17.30 15.41 5.93
CA TRP A 43 -18.57 15.12 6.60
C TRP A 43 -18.34 14.85 8.08
N LEU A 44 -19.31 15.21 8.93
CA LEU A 44 -19.25 15.00 10.39
C LEU A 44 -18.03 15.64 11.06
N GLY A 45 -17.47 16.71 10.47
CA GLY A 45 -16.24 17.35 10.93
C GLY A 45 -14.96 16.58 10.61
N ILE A 46 -15.04 15.47 9.87
CA ILE A 46 -13.92 14.62 9.49
C ILE A 46 -13.48 14.97 8.07
N PRO A 47 -12.23 15.42 7.85
CA PRO A 47 -11.70 15.67 6.51
C PRO A 47 -11.45 14.36 5.77
N ARG A 48 -11.64 14.35 4.44
CA ARG A 48 -11.51 13.14 3.59
C ARG A 48 -12.35 11.98 4.11
N PHE A 49 -13.63 12.27 4.38
CA PHE A 49 -14.52 11.35 5.10
C PHE A 49 -14.61 9.96 4.46
N GLY A 50 -14.70 9.89 3.13
CA GLY A 50 -14.70 8.65 2.38
C GLY A 50 -13.41 7.84 2.55
N ASP A 51 -12.25 8.50 2.53
CA ASP A 51 -10.95 7.86 2.73
C ASP A 51 -10.88 7.25 4.14
N VAL A 52 -11.37 7.97 5.16
CA VAL A 52 -11.38 7.48 6.54
C VAL A 52 -12.39 6.34 6.71
N MET A 53 -13.63 6.50 6.24
CA MET A 53 -14.70 5.51 6.45
C MET A 53 -14.49 4.20 5.69
N SER A 54 -13.83 4.25 4.53
CA SER A 54 -13.46 3.03 3.80
C SER A 54 -12.51 2.11 4.58
N ASN A 55 -11.84 2.61 5.64
CA ASN A 55 -11.00 1.79 6.51
C ASN A 55 -11.78 1.00 7.59
N LEU A 56 -13.05 1.36 7.87
CA LEU A 56 -13.82 0.73 8.95
C LEU A 56 -13.95 -0.79 8.81
N PRO A 57 -14.22 -1.39 7.63
CA PRO A 57 -14.30 -2.83 7.50
C PRO A 57 -13.01 -3.53 7.92
N PHE A 58 -11.84 -2.98 7.56
CA PHE A 58 -10.54 -3.53 7.95
C PHE A 58 -10.33 -3.46 9.46
N THR A 59 -10.71 -2.35 10.10
CA THR A 59 -10.65 -2.21 11.56
C THR A 59 -11.54 -3.24 12.26
N LEU A 60 -12.77 -3.43 11.80
CA LEU A 60 -13.72 -4.39 12.39
C LEU A 60 -13.23 -5.82 12.26
N VAL A 61 -12.73 -6.22 11.09
CA VAL A 61 -12.13 -7.55 10.88
C VAL A 61 -10.88 -7.72 11.75
N GLY A 62 -10.04 -6.70 11.85
CA GLY A 62 -8.86 -6.72 12.72
C GLY A 62 -9.22 -6.96 14.18
N ILE A 63 -10.25 -6.28 14.69
CA ILE A 63 -10.77 -6.48 16.06
C ILE A 63 -11.34 -7.89 16.23
N ALA A 64 -12.13 -8.37 15.27
CA ALA A 64 -12.72 -9.71 15.33
C ALA A 64 -11.65 -10.83 15.37
N GLY A 65 -10.50 -10.62 14.75
CA GLY A 65 -9.38 -11.57 14.74
C GLY A 65 -8.48 -11.55 15.99
N LEU A 66 -8.75 -10.70 16.98
CA LEU A 66 -8.02 -10.68 18.27
C LEU A 66 -8.56 -11.71 19.29
N GLY A 67 -9.59 -12.47 18.91
CA GLY A 67 -10.14 -13.58 19.70
C GLY A 67 -9.41 -14.90 19.48
#